data_AF-A0A6A4HAK1-F1
#
_entry.id   AF-A0A6A4HAK1-F1
#
_cell.length_a   1.000
_cell.length_b   1.000
_cell.length_c   1.000
_cell.angle_alpha   90.00
_cell.angle_beta   90.00
_cell.angle_gamma   90.00
#
_symmetry.space_group_name_H-M   'P 1'
#
loop_
_entity.id
_entity.type
_entity.pdbx_description
1 polymer ?
#
loop_
_entity_poly.entity_id
_entity_poly.type
_entity_poly.pdbx_seq_one_letter_code
_entity_poly.pdbx_strand_id
1 'polypeptide(L)'
;MRESSQPRGLCTSINIYARIRAHLMFLPNLKSLRVPCLDLINNSRASLLSCLKTPLLEDLTLHWVCKQSVFGFRCTFRDVIGLQRHSGITNLCSLTLDGIDVGGHDIAFFLNDLIVTLAVFPTIKSFRIHRRHDVLLPKLGNFELVPDTKKPTSLNLTPMIFSRMVLSRWWSKETDSQTGIGQSSNRNGLVTLQTVTVWGIPFKQDVHITSILNLPGLVVNIK
;
A
#
# COMPACT_ATOMS: atom_id res chain seq x y z
N MET A 1 39.24 3.35 -14.83
CA MET A 1 37.91 3.37 -14.18
C MET A 1 37.12 2.19 -14.71
N ARG A 2 36.74 1.22 -13.85
CA ARG A 2 35.89 0.08 -14.24
C ARG A 2 34.44 0.46 -13.94
N GLU A 3 33.65 0.67 -14.97
CA GLU A 3 32.20 0.83 -14.82
C GLU A 3 31.59 -0.51 -14.41
N SER A 4 31.05 -0.54 -13.20
CA SER A 4 30.25 -1.64 -12.69
C SER A 4 28.88 -1.61 -13.37
N SER A 5 28.68 -2.49 -14.33
CA SER A 5 27.39 -2.71 -15.00
C SER A 5 26.47 -3.49 -14.06
N GLN A 6 25.59 -2.78 -13.34
CA GLN A 6 24.53 -3.43 -12.58
C GLN A 6 23.56 -4.16 -13.54
N PRO A 7 23.21 -5.44 -13.25
CA PRO A 7 22.31 -6.19 -14.09
C PRO A 7 20.91 -5.56 -14.03
N ARG A 8 20.41 -5.13 -15.20
CA ARG A 8 19.02 -4.69 -15.36
C ARG A 8 18.12 -5.90 -15.16
N GLY A 9 17.48 -6.00 -14.00
CA GLY A 9 16.46 -7.01 -13.74
C GLY A 9 15.36 -6.91 -14.80
N LEU A 10 15.14 -8.01 -15.53
CA LEU A 10 14.07 -8.12 -16.51
C LEU A 10 12.72 -7.95 -15.79
N CYS A 11 12.16 -6.74 -15.85
CA CYS A 11 10.81 -6.46 -15.38
C CYS A 11 9.82 -6.97 -16.43
N THR A 12 9.43 -8.24 -16.32
CA THR A 12 8.43 -8.83 -17.19
C THR A 12 7.05 -8.36 -16.74
N SER A 13 6.60 -7.21 -17.25
CA SER A 13 5.23 -6.75 -17.04
C SER A 13 4.29 -7.56 -17.93
N ILE A 14 3.65 -8.58 -17.36
CA ILE A 14 2.64 -9.38 -18.08
C ILE A 14 1.30 -8.67 -17.93
N ASN A 15 0.79 -8.10 -19.03
CA ASN A 15 -0.53 -7.50 -19.08
C ASN A 15 -1.56 -8.59 -19.38
N ILE A 16 -2.07 -9.24 -18.33
CA ILE A 16 -2.96 -10.40 -18.47
C ILE A 16 -4.38 -9.91 -18.76
N TYR A 17 -4.70 -9.72 -20.04
CA TYR A 17 -6.08 -9.56 -20.50
C TYR A 17 -6.65 -10.93 -20.83
N ALA A 18 -7.14 -11.67 -19.84
CA ALA A 18 -7.60 -13.01 -20.13
C ALA A 18 -8.87 -13.41 -19.38
N ARG A 19 -9.82 -13.88 -20.18
CA ARG A 19 -10.95 -14.73 -19.81
C ARG A 19 -10.39 -16.13 -19.48
N ILE A 20 -9.69 -16.24 -18.37
CA ILE A 20 -8.97 -17.46 -18.00
C ILE A 20 -9.99 -18.48 -17.50
N ARG A 21 -10.19 -19.55 -18.27
CA ARG A 21 -10.85 -20.75 -17.77
C ARG A 21 -9.93 -21.38 -16.73
N ALA A 22 -10.18 -21.16 -15.43
CA ALA A 22 -9.78 -21.93 -14.24
C ALA A 22 -8.47 -22.78 -14.25
N HIS A 23 -7.47 -22.46 -15.05
CA HIS A 23 -6.18 -23.14 -15.05
C HIS A 23 -5.24 -22.37 -14.13
N LEU A 24 -4.65 -23.11 -13.21
CA LEU A 24 -3.66 -22.57 -12.29
C LEU A 24 -2.40 -22.19 -13.09
N MET A 25 -2.05 -20.91 -13.07
CA MET A 25 -0.89 -20.38 -13.78
C MET A 25 0.29 -20.31 -12.80
N PHE A 26 1.32 -21.11 -13.08
CA PHE A 26 2.55 -21.09 -12.30
C PHE A 26 3.58 -20.16 -12.93
N LEU A 27 4.00 -19.15 -12.19
CA LEU A 27 4.95 -18.13 -12.61
C LEU A 27 6.08 -18.05 -11.57
N PRO A 28 7.02 -19.01 -11.56
CA PRO A 28 7.98 -19.20 -10.47
C PRO A 28 8.92 -18.01 -10.26
N ASN A 29 9.26 -17.30 -11.34
CA ASN A 29 10.28 -16.23 -11.33
C ASN A 29 9.66 -14.82 -11.35
N LEU A 30 8.34 -14.69 -11.21
CA LEU A 30 7.68 -13.40 -11.27
C LEU A 30 7.88 -12.63 -9.96
N LYS A 31 8.67 -11.55 -10.03
CA LYS A 31 8.93 -10.64 -8.90
C LYS A 31 7.96 -9.47 -8.79
N SER A 32 7.47 -8.98 -9.93
CA SER A 32 6.55 -7.84 -9.98
C SER A 32 5.34 -8.18 -10.83
N LEU A 33 4.15 -7.89 -10.32
CA LEU A 33 2.88 -8.12 -10.99
C LEU A 33 2.05 -6.84 -10.95
N ARG A 34 1.62 -6.38 -12.13
CA ARG A 34 0.63 -5.31 -12.26
C ARG A 34 -0.66 -5.89 -12.82
N VAL A 35 -1.73 -5.82 -12.04
CA VAL A 35 -3.05 -6.35 -12.43
C VAL A 35 -4.02 -5.21 -12.64
N PRO A 36 -4.55 -5.02 -13.85
CA PRO A 36 -5.71 -4.16 -14.04
C PRO A 36 -6.93 -4.82 -13.40
N CYS A 37 -7.45 -4.21 -12.33
CA CYS A 37 -8.75 -4.52 -11.75
C CYS A 37 -9.83 -3.95 -12.67
N LEU A 38 -10.06 -4.65 -13.79
CA LEU A 38 -11.29 -4.52 -14.55
C LEU A 38 -12.39 -5.21 -13.75
N ASP A 39 -13.59 -4.65 -13.81
CA ASP A 39 -14.76 -5.19 -13.13
C ASP A 39 -14.86 -6.70 -13.32
N LEU A 40 -14.47 -7.46 -12.29
CA LEU A 40 -14.65 -8.91 -12.18
C LEU A 40 -16.15 -9.22 -11.94
N ILE A 41 -17.04 -8.40 -12.50
CA ILE A 41 -18.51 -8.43 -12.39
C ILE A 41 -19.08 -9.71 -12.99
N ASN A 42 -18.32 -10.40 -13.83
CA ASN A 42 -18.73 -11.74 -14.22
C ASN A 42 -18.64 -12.65 -12.99
N ASN A 43 -19.79 -13.18 -12.59
CA ASN A 43 -20.10 -14.20 -11.57
C ASN A 43 -19.17 -15.45 -11.57
N SER A 44 -18.06 -15.46 -12.30
CA SER A 44 -17.02 -16.45 -12.20
C SER A 44 -16.43 -16.43 -10.80
N ARG A 45 -16.69 -17.52 -10.07
CA ARG A 45 -16.27 -17.77 -8.69
C ARG A 45 -14.76 -17.71 -8.43
N ALA A 46 -13.94 -17.58 -9.48
CA ALA A 46 -12.49 -17.59 -9.37
C ALA A 46 -11.91 -16.26 -9.86
N SER A 47 -11.22 -15.56 -8.96
CA SER A 47 -10.42 -14.39 -9.32
C SER A 47 -9.16 -14.81 -10.08
N LEU A 48 -8.73 -14.00 -11.04
CA LEU A 48 -7.44 -14.20 -11.70
C LEU A 48 -6.29 -14.30 -10.70
N LEU A 49 -6.32 -13.47 -9.64
CA LEU A 49 -5.32 -13.50 -8.56
C LEU A 49 -5.34 -14.84 -7.82
N SER A 50 -6.51 -15.46 -7.62
CA SER A 50 -6.60 -16.77 -6.98
C SER A 50 -6.05 -17.93 -7.83
N CYS A 51 -5.93 -17.74 -9.14
CA CYS A 51 -5.39 -18.75 -10.06
C CYS A 51 -3.88 -18.64 -10.28
N LEU A 52 -3.23 -17.58 -9.77
CA LEU A 52 -1.80 -17.41 -9.89
C LEU A 52 -1.08 -18.18 -8.79
N LYS A 53 0.09 -18.73 -9.12
CA LYS A 53 1.08 -19.26 -8.18
C LYS A 53 2.43 -18.60 -8.46
N THR A 54 2.73 -17.57 -7.68
CA THR A 54 3.90 -16.68 -7.85
C THR A 54 4.72 -16.60 -6.55
N PRO A 55 5.50 -17.64 -6.19
CA PRO A 55 6.14 -17.73 -4.87
C PRO A 55 7.18 -16.62 -4.61
N LEU A 56 7.76 -16.05 -5.67
CA LEU A 56 8.77 -15.00 -5.59
C LEU A 56 8.21 -13.58 -5.79
N LEU A 57 6.89 -13.40 -5.70
CA LEU A 57 6.28 -12.08 -5.88
C LEU A 57 6.68 -11.14 -4.73
N GLU A 58 7.33 -10.04 -5.08
CA GLU A 58 7.85 -9.00 -4.18
C GLU A 58 7.01 -7.71 -4.30
N ASP A 59 6.57 -7.36 -5.51
CA ASP A 59 5.81 -6.16 -5.83
C ASP A 59 4.45 -6.48 -6.48
N LEU A 60 3.36 -6.03 -5.87
CA LEU A 60 2.01 -6.13 -6.43
C LEU A 60 1.43 -4.74 -6.68
N THR A 61 1.02 -4.45 -7.92
CA THR A 61 0.28 -3.23 -8.28
C THR A 61 -1.11 -3.59 -8.75
N LEU A 62 -2.14 -3.12 -8.04
CA LEU A 62 -3.54 -3.27 -8.39
C LEU A 62 -4.02 -1.96 -9.01
N HIS A 63 -4.23 -1.96 -10.32
CA HIS A 63 -4.66 -0.78 -11.07
C HIS A 63 -6.15 -0.82 -11.32
N TRP A 64 -6.88 0.04 -10.62
CA TRP A 64 -8.32 0.13 -10.66
C TRP A 64 -8.80 0.89 -11.90
N VAL A 65 -9.52 0.19 -12.78
CA VAL A 65 -9.95 0.75 -14.07
C VAL A 65 -11.42 1.19 -14.05
N CYS A 66 -12.24 0.65 -13.13
CA CYS A 66 -13.69 0.92 -13.12
C CYS A 66 -14.11 2.06 -12.18
N LYS A 67 -14.92 3.01 -12.63
CA LYS A 67 -15.40 4.12 -11.79
C LYS A 67 -16.73 3.85 -11.04
N GLN A 68 -17.40 2.73 -11.29
CA GLN A 68 -18.84 2.58 -10.96
C GLN A 68 -19.23 1.23 -10.36
N SER A 69 -18.28 0.42 -9.87
CA SER A 69 -18.66 -0.91 -9.36
C SER A 69 -19.35 -0.81 -7.99
N VAL A 70 -20.59 -1.31 -7.95
CA VAL A 70 -21.40 -1.45 -6.72
C VAL A 70 -20.75 -2.46 -5.76
N PHE A 71 -19.98 -3.40 -6.31
CA PHE A 71 -19.30 -4.44 -5.53
C PHE A 71 -18.01 -3.98 -4.84
N GLY A 72 -17.55 -2.76 -5.13
CA GLY A 72 -16.51 -2.05 -4.38
C GLY A 72 -15.17 -2.78 -4.28
N PHE A 73 -14.30 -2.26 -3.40
CA PHE A 73 -12.95 -2.78 -3.18
C PHE A 73 -12.89 -4.20 -2.61
N ARG A 74 -13.99 -4.64 -1.99
CA ARG A 74 -14.07 -5.89 -1.26
C ARG A 74 -13.70 -7.09 -2.11
N CYS A 75 -14.10 -7.09 -3.39
CA CYS A 75 -13.72 -8.13 -4.34
C CYS A 75 -12.20 -8.18 -4.55
N THR A 76 -11.55 -7.02 -4.75
CA THR A 76 -10.10 -6.97 -4.96
C THR A 76 -9.33 -7.39 -3.72
N PHE A 77 -9.76 -6.97 -2.53
CA PHE A 77 -9.11 -7.40 -1.29
C PHE A 77 -9.27 -8.90 -1.04
N ARG A 78 -10.47 -9.45 -1.26
CA ARG A 78 -10.70 -10.90 -1.20
C ARG A 78 -9.77 -11.66 -2.16
N ASP A 79 -9.54 -11.11 -3.33
CA ASP A 79 -8.73 -11.73 -4.37
C ASP A 79 -7.23 -11.70 -4.03
N VAL A 80 -6.75 -10.61 -3.43
CA VAL A 80 -5.39 -10.50 -2.90
C VAL A 80 -5.17 -11.47 -1.74
N ILE A 81 -6.16 -11.64 -0.87
CA ILE A 81 -6.13 -12.66 0.19
C ILE A 81 -6.12 -14.07 -0.42
N GLY A 82 -6.90 -14.29 -1.48
CA GLY A 82 -6.89 -15.55 -2.24
C GLY A 82 -5.52 -15.85 -2.84
N LEU A 83 -4.87 -14.84 -3.43
CA LEU A 83 -3.50 -14.95 -3.95
C LEU A 83 -2.54 -15.43 -2.86
N GLN A 84 -2.59 -14.86 -1.65
CA GLN A 84 -1.74 -15.31 -0.53
C GLN A 84 -1.95 -16.79 -0.21
N ARG A 85 -3.21 -17.20 -0.06
CA ARG A 85 -3.59 -18.57 0.33
C ARG A 85 -3.18 -19.61 -0.71
N HIS A 86 -3.30 -19.28 -2.00
CA HIS A 86 -3.05 -20.23 -3.09
C HIS A 86 -1.60 -20.20 -3.60
N SER A 87 -0.97 -19.03 -3.65
CA SER A 87 0.39 -18.89 -4.14
C SER A 87 1.46 -19.23 -3.10
N GLY A 88 1.13 -19.22 -1.80
CA GLY A 88 2.11 -19.32 -0.74
C GLY A 88 3.10 -18.15 -0.75
N ILE A 89 2.62 -16.95 -1.11
CA ILE A 89 3.48 -15.77 -1.18
C ILE A 89 3.87 -15.38 0.24
N THR A 90 5.17 -15.48 0.51
CA THR A 90 5.77 -15.02 1.78
C THR A 90 6.51 -13.69 1.60
N ASN A 91 6.90 -13.36 0.36
CA ASN A 91 7.90 -12.32 0.09
C ASN A 91 7.31 -10.99 -0.42
N LEU A 92 5.98 -10.83 -0.40
CA LEU A 92 5.36 -9.59 -0.85
C LEU A 92 5.76 -8.44 0.07
N CYS A 93 6.63 -7.56 -0.43
CA CYS A 93 7.19 -6.45 0.33
C CYS A 93 6.59 -5.11 -0.07
N SER A 94 5.90 -5.04 -1.20
CA SER A 94 5.42 -3.82 -1.81
C SER A 94 4.03 -4.02 -2.41
N LEU A 95 3.07 -3.20 -1.99
CA LEU A 95 1.71 -3.18 -2.50
C LEU A 95 1.35 -1.77 -2.98
N THR A 96 1.02 -1.63 -4.26
CA THR A 96 0.55 -0.37 -4.84
C THR A 96 -0.91 -0.51 -5.25
N LEU A 97 -1.76 0.39 -4.79
CA LEU A 97 -3.13 0.52 -5.23
C LEU A 97 -3.26 1.77 -6.09
N ASP A 98 -3.44 1.58 -7.40
CA ASP A 98 -3.41 2.64 -8.40
C ASP A 98 -4.82 2.89 -8.93
N GLY A 99 -5.19 4.16 -9.17
CA GLY A 99 -6.50 4.52 -9.74
C GLY A 99 -7.70 4.32 -8.81
N ILE A 100 -7.48 4.20 -7.49
CA ILE A 100 -8.58 3.99 -6.53
C ILE A 100 -9.52 5.21 -6.53
N ASP A 101 -10.81 4.92 -6.77
CA ASP A 101 -11.92 5.85 -6.59
C ASP A 101 -12.88 5.25 -5.56
N VAL A 102 -12.90 5.82 -4.34
CA VAL A 102 -13.74 5.30 -3.25
C VAL A 102 -15.23 5.43 -3.58
N GLY A 103 -15.59 6.33 -4.51
CA GLY A 103 -16.97 6.62 -4.86
C GLY A 103 -17.79 6.99 -3.62
N GLY A 104 -19.09 6.66 -3.65
CA GLY A 104 -20.00 6.82 -2.51
C GLY A 104 -19.91 5.72 -1.45
N HIS A 105 -18.87 4.87 -1.48
CA HIS A 105 -18.71 3.82 -0.48
C HIS A 105 -18.20 4.42 0.84
N ASP A 106 -18.67 3.87 1.95
CA ASP A 106 -18.20 4.26 3.28
C ASP A 106 -16.72 3.92 3.44
N ILE A 107 -15.94 4.96 3.76
CA ILE A 107 -14.49 4.92 3.99
C ILE A 107 -14.14 3.88 5.06
N ALA A 108 -14.99 3.65 6.05
CA ALA A 108 -14.76 2.68 7.11
C ALA A 108 -14.65 1.25 6.55
N PHE A 109 -15.49 0.86 5.58
CA PHE A 109 -15.38 -0.47 4.96
C PHE A 109 -14.10 -0.61 4.15
N PHE A 110 -13.74 0.41 3.37
CA PHE A 110 -12.47 0.42 2.64
C PHE A 110 -11.28 0.20 3.60
N LEU A 111 -11.25 0.96 4.70
CA LEU A 111 -10.15 0.90 5.67
C LEU A 111 -10.08 -0.46 6.34
N ASN A 112 -11.22 -1.04 6.72
CA ASN A 112 -11.27 -2.37 7.30
C ASN A 112 -10.72 -3.43 6.33
N ASP A 113 -11.16 -3.43 5.07
CA ASP A 113 -10.66 -4.40 4.09
C ASP A 113 -9.16 -4.22 3.80
N LEU A 114 -8.69 -2.96 3.79
CA LEU A 114 -7.26 -2.66 3.63
C LEU A 114 -6.44 -3.17 4.83
N ILE A 115 -6.90 -2.92 6.05
CA ILE A 115 -6.24 -3.39 7.29
C ILE A 115 -6.16 -4.90 7.28
N VAL A 116 -7.25 -5.59 6.95
CA VAL A 116 -7.29 -7.05 6.85
C VAL A 116 -6.30 -7.55 5.80
N THR A 117 -6.26 -6.91 4.63
CA THR A 117 -5.33 -7.29 3.56
C THR A 117 -3.89 -7.17 4.01
N LEU A 118 -3.52 -6.07 4.67
CA LEU A 118 -2.15 -5.86 5.12
C LEU A 118 -1.77 -6.75 6.28
N ALA A 119 -2.72 -7.12 7.14
CA ALA A 119 -2.50 -8.12 8.18
C ALA A 119 -2.16 -9.50 7.61
N VAL A 120 -2.66 -9.83 6.40
CA VAL A 120 -2.36 -11.09 5.70
C VAL A 120 -0.94 -11.10 5.11
N PHE A 121 -0.33 -9.93 4.87
CA PHE A 121 1.04 -9.81 4.37
C PHE A 121 1.91 -9.02 5.34
N PRO A 122 2.37 -9.64 6.44
CA PRO A 122 3.21 -8.97 7.44
C PRO A 122 4.57 -8.52 6.88
N THR A 123 4.96 -9.02 5.71
CA THR A 123 6.22 -8.67 5.04
C THR A 123 6.13 -7.41 4.18
N ILE A 124 4.93 -6.82 4.01
CA ILE A 124 4.77 -5.54 3.31
C ILE A 124 5.48 -4.43 4.09
N LYS A 125 6.50 -3.86 3.47
CA LYS A 125 7.29 -2.73 3.98
C LYS A 125 6.95 -1.42 3.25
N SER A 126 6.47 -1.53 2.02
CA SER A 126 6.10 -0.42 1.14
C SER A 126 4.64 -0.56 0.75
N PHE A 127 3.86 0.48 0.99
CA PHE A 127 2.48 0.54 0.55
C PHE A 127 2.20 1.90 -0.06
N ARG A 128 1.75 1.90 -1.30
CA ARG A 128 1.45 3.11 -2.07
C ARG A 128 -0.02 3.10 -2.46
N ILE A 129 -0.68 4.24 -2.31
CA ILE A 129 -2.00 4.45 -2.87
C ILE A 129 -1.90 5.65 -3.80
N HIS A 130 -2.13 5.46 -5.10
CA HIS A 130 -2.40 6.55 -6.01
C HIS A 130 -3.92 6.76 -6.02
N ARG A 131 -4.36 7.75 -5.26
CA ARG A 131 -5.78 8.05 -5.07
C ARG A 131 -6.15 9.41 -5.61
N ARG A 132 -7.46 9.60 -5.77
CA ARG A 132 -8.07 10.94 -5.90
C ARG A 132 -8.52 11.57 -4.57
N HIS A 133 -8.61 10.78 -3.48
CA HIS A 133 -9.16 11.21 -2.17
C HIS A 133 -8.39 10.63 -0.97
N ASP A 134 -8.65 11.14 0.24
CA ASP A 134 -7.84 10.90 1.45
C ASP A 134 -8.05 9.52 2.10
N VAL A 135 -7.03 8.94 2.76
CA VAL A 135 -7.09 7.60 3.40
C VAL A 135 -6.26 7.59 4.67
N LEU A 136 -6.75 6.93 5.72
CA LEU A 136 -5.93 6.59 6.88
C LEU A 136 -4.98 5.43 6.59
N LEU A 137 -3.74 5.51 7.09
CA LEU A 137 -2.67 4.59 6.72
C LEU A 137 -2.50 3.40 7.67
N PRO A 138 -2.15 2.24 7.12
CA PRO A 138 -1.67 1.10 7.89
C PRO A 138 -0.25 1.33 8.44
N LYS A 139 0.20 0.43 9.32
CA LYS A 139 1.51 0.47 9.97
C LYS A 139 2.64 0.27 8.93
N LEU A 140 3.33 1.35 8.56
CA LEU A 140 4.42 1.34 7.58
C LEU A 140 5.63 2.06 8.15
N GLY A 141 6.84 1.57 7.85
CA GLY A 141 8.08 2.30 8.15
C GLY A 141 8.29 3.49 7.21
N ASN A 142 7.84 3.36 5.96
CA ASN A 142 7.95 4.40 4.94
C ASN A 142 6.57 4.66 4.33
N PHE A 143 6.17 5.92 4.27
CA PHE A 143 4.95 6.35 3.61
C PHE A 143 5.27 7.40 2.55
N GLU A 144 4.73 7.20 1.34
CA GLU A 144 4.91 8.12 0.23
C GLU A 144 3.55 8.45 -0.39
N LEU A 145 3.22 9.74 -0.41
CA LEU A 145 2.04 10.28 -1.08
C LEU A 145 2.48 10.98 -2.36
N VAL A 146 2.12 10.38 -3.50
CA VAL A 146 2.44 10.90 -4.84
C VAL A 146 1.14 11.36 -5.51
N PRO A 147 1.03 12.64 -5.92
CA PRO A 147 -0.11 13.12 -6.68
C PRO A 147 -0.10 12.51 -8.08
N ASP A 148 -1.29 12.27 -8.64
CA ASP A 148 -1.41 11.82 -10.03
C ASP A 148 -0.97 12.95 -10.98
N THR A 149 0.21 12.81 -11.58
CA THR A 149 0.77 13.81 -12.51
C THR A 149 -0.03 13.95 -13.80
N LYS A 150 -0.91 12.99 -14.11
CA LYS A 150 -1.69 12.99 -15.36
C LYS A 150 -2.95 13.84 -15.28
N LYS A 151 -3.39 14.25 -14.09
CA LYS A 151 -4.57 15.11 -13.93
C LYS A 151 -4.37 16.10 -12.77
N PRO A 152 -4.70 17.38 -12.96
CA PRO A 152 -4.75 18.35 -11.87
C PRO A 152 -5.95 18.02 -10.97
N THR A 153 -5.81 16.98 -10.17
CA THR A 153 -6.78 16.64 -9.13
C THR A 153 -6.18 17.19 -7.86
N SER A 154 -6.82 18.22 -7.30
CA SER A 154 -6.56 18.59 -5.92
C SER A 154 -6.90 17.36 -5.08
N LEU A 155 -5.87 16.66 -4.60
CA LEU A 155 -6.04 15.84 -3.42
C LEU A 155 -6.61 16.80 -2.37
N ASN A 156 -7.88 16.65 -2.01
CA ASN A 156 -8.52 17.45 -0.96
C ASN A 156 -7.99 17.05 0.43
N LEU A 157 -6.72 16.64 0.49
CA LEU A 157 -6.01 16.26 1.68
C LEU A 157 -5.73 17.53 2.46
N THR A 158 -6.68 17.86 3.32
CA THR A 158 -6.48 18.94 4.26
C THR A 158 -5.28 18.58 5.15
N PRO A 159 -4.44 19.57 5.50
CA PRO A 159 -3.34 19.38 6.44
C PRO A 159 -3.74 18.63 7.71
N MET A 160 -4.93 18.91 8.23
CA MET A 160 -5.50 18.23 9.40
C MET A 160 -5.65 16.70 9.19
N ILE A 161 -6.14 16.26 8.04
CA ILE A 161 -6.32 14.82 7.74
C ILE A 161 -4.94 14.16 7.62
N PHE A 162 -4.01 14.80 6.92
CA PHE A 162 -2.64 14.31 6.80
C PHE A 162 -1.94 14.18 8.16
N SER A 163 -2.07 15.16 9.05
CA SER A 163 -1.49 15.08 10.39
C SER A 163 -2.10 13.98 11.22
N ARG A 164 -3.41 13.77 11.15
CA ARG A 164 -4.05 12.63 11.81
C ARG A 164 -3.51 11.30 11.30
N MET A 165 -3.27 11.18 9.99
CA MET A 165 -2.66 9.98 9.41
C MET A 165 -1.28 9.71 10.01
N VAL A 166 -0.42 10.73 10.03
CA VAL A 166 0.95 10.59 10.54
C VAL A 166 0.98 10.33 12.04
N LEU A 167 0.23 11.12 12.81
CA LEU A 167 0.17 11.01 14.28
C LEU A 167 -0.43 9.68 14.75
N SER A 168 -1.35 9.08 14.00
CA SER A 168 -1.92 7.77 14.35
C SER A 168 -0.90 6.62 14.34
N ARG A 169 0.31 6.86 13.79
CA ARG A 169 1.37 5.85 13.62
C ARG A 169 2.72 6.28 14.18
N TRP A 170 2.87 7.55 14.53
CA TRP A 170 4.05 8.02 15.24
C TRP A 170 3.88 7.78 16.74
N TRP A 171 4.87 7.16 17.35
CA TRP A 171 4.95 6.89 18.78
C TRP A 171 6.40 7.13 19.19
N SER A 172 6.61 8.09 20.09
CA SER A 172 7.96 8.41 20.57
C SER A 172 8.51 7.21 21.32
N LYS A 173 9.75 6.80 21.00
CA LYS A 173 10.49 5.79 21.78
C LYS A 173 10.94 6.31 23.15
N GLU A 174 10.76 7.60 23.41
CA GLU A 174 11.50 8.33 24.44
C GLU A 174 10.81 8.38 25.80
N THR A 175 9.68 7.69 25.99
CA THR A 175 8.93 7.72 27.26
C THR A 175 9.21 6.57 28.23
N ASP A 176 10.05 5.60 27.87
CA ASP A 176 10.27 4.41 28.72
C ASP A 176 11.62 4.38 29.46
N SER A 177 12.44 5.43 29.38
CA SER A 177 13.82 5.39 29.91
C SER A 177 14.00 5.95 31.33
N GLN A 178 12.94 6.12 32.12
CA GLN A 178 13.10 6.73 33.45
C GLN A 178 12.33 6.01 34.56
N THR A 179 12.59 4.72 34.72
CA THR A 179 12.61 4.06 36.03
C THR A 179 13.24 2.69 35.86
N GLY A 180 14.47 2.53 36.35
CA GLY A 180 15.19 1.28 36.30
C GLY A 180 14.55 0.23 37.21
N ILE A 181 13.58 -0.53 36.70
CA ILE A 181 13.27 -1.89 37.18
C ILE A 181 12.90 -2.72 35.95
N GLY A 182 13.72 -3.72 35.66
CA GLY A 182 13.68 -4.48 34.42
C GLY A 182 12.35 -5.19 34.18
N GLN A 183 11.58 -4.68 33.22
CA GLN A 183 10.70 -5.51 32.40
C GLN A 183 10.91 -5.11 30.95
N SER A 184 11.74 -5.92 30.28
CA SER A 184 11.83 -6.00 28.82
C SER A 184 10.47 -6.45 28.29
N SER A 185 9.52 -5.52 28.18
CA SER A 185 8.34 -5.72 27.38
C SER A 185 8.84 -5.88 25.95
N ASN A 186 8.83 -7.13 25.47
CA ASN A 186 8.95 -7.48 24.05
C ASN A 186 7.88 -6.68 23.30
N ARG A 187 8.17 -5.42 22.93
CA ARG A 187 7.32 -4.61 22.08
C ARG A 187 7.41 -5.18 20.67
N ASN A 188 6.65 -6.24 20.47
CA ASN A 188 6.26 -6.94 19.25
C ASN A 188 6.61 -6.23 17.94
N GLY A 189 7.88 -6.21 17.51
CA GLY A 189 8.31 -5.86 16.14
C GLY A 189 7.62 -4.66 15.48
N LEU A 190 7.12 -3.69 16.25
CA LEU A 190 6.27 -2.63 15.72
C LEU A 190 7.18 -1.62 15.03
N VAL A 191 7.16 -1.64 13.70
CA VAL A 191 7.92 -0.70 12.89
C VAL A 191 7.29 0.70 13.06
N THR A 192 8.03 1.60 13.71
CA THR A 192 7.73 3.04 13.77
C THR A 192 7.74 3.62 12.36
N LEU A 193 6.80 4.52 12.06
CA LEU A 193 6.90 5.34 10.86
C LEU A 193 8.17 6.21 10.96
N GLN A 194 9.09 6.01 10.01
CA GLN A 194 10.41 6.65 9.98
C GLN A 194 10.49 7.73 8.92
N THR A 195 9.85 7.53 7.77
CA THR A 195 9.92 8.48 6.66
C THR A 195 8.55 8.71 6.03
N VAL A 196 8.20 9.99 5.88
CA VAL A 196 7.02 10.45 5.17
C VAL A 196 7.47 11.35 4.03
N THR A 197 7.19 10.96 2.79
CA THR A 197 7.47 11.80 1.63
C THR A 197 6.17 12.26 1.00
N VAL A 198 5.98 13.58 0.90
CA VAL A 198 4.83 14.21 0.27
C VAL A 198 5.31 14.94 -0.97
N TRP A 199 4.69 14.66 -2.11
CA TRP A 199 5.00 15.34 -3.36
C TRP A 199 3.89 16.31 -3.76
N GLY A 200 4.24 17.50 -4.22
CA GLY A 200 3.36 18.43 -4.95
C GLY A 200 2.21 19.03 -4.14
N ILE A 201 2.21 18.93 -2.80
CA ILE A 201 1.19 19.55 -1.95
C ILE A 201 1.76 20.81 -1.30
N PRO A 202 1.22 22.02 -1.59
CA PRO A 202 1.72 23.26 -1.03
C PRO A 202 1.25 23.45 0.42
N PHE A 203 1.87 22.72 1.34
CA PHE A 203 1.60 22.77 2.78
C PHE A 203 2.21 23.98 3.50
N LYS A 204 2.52 25.07 2.78
CA LYS A 204 3.22 26.21 3.37
C LYS A 204 2.38 26.79 4.53
N GLN A 205 2.96 26.78 5.73
CA GLN A 205 2.47 27.46 6.95
C GLN A 205 1.27 26.85 7.67
N ASP A 206 0.89 25.60 7.40
CA ASP A 206 -0.16 24.96 8.20
C ASP A 206 0.37 24.47 9.56
N VAL A 207 -0.36 24.81 10.63
CA VAL A 207 -0.01 24.47 12.02
C VAL A 207 0.06 22.95 12.23
N HIS A 208 -0.80 22.20 11.55
CA HIS A 208 -0.83 20.75 11.64
C HIS A 208 0.36 20.10 10.94
N ILE A 209 0.93 20.73 9.90
CA ILE A 209 2.14 20.22 9.23
C ILE A 209 3.36 20.51 10.08
N THR A 210 3.41 21.71 10.65
CA THR A 210 4.49 22.11 11.57
C THR A 210 4.59 21.15 12.76
N SER A 211 3.47 20.69 13.30
CA SER A 211 3.49 19.70 14.39
C SER A 211 4.03 18.33 13.96
N ILE A 212 3.80 17.89 12.71
CA ILE A 212 4.41 16.67 12.17
C ILE A 212 5.93 16.82 11.98
N LEU A 213 6.38 17.96 11.45
CA LEU A 213 7.79 18.22 11.18
C LEU A 213 8.64 18.20 12.45
N ASN A 214 8.02 18.47 13.60
CA ASN A 214 8.67 18.49 14.91
C ASN A 214 8.64 17.13 15.62
N LEU A 215 8.12 16.06 15.01
CA LEU A 215 8.04 14.75 15.63
C LEU A 215 9.43 14.07 15.68
N PRO A 216 9.97 13.72 16.87
CA PRO A 216 11.29 13.13 16.97
C PRO A 216 11.40 11.80 16.19
N GLY A 217 12.49 11.66 15.43
CA GLY A 217 12.79 10.46 14.65
C GLY A 217 11.96 10.27 13.37
N LEU A 218 11.04 11.19 13.06
CA LEU A 218 10.29 11.19 11.81
C LEU A 218 10.98 12.08 10.77
N VAL A 219 11.39 11.50 9.65
CA VAL A 219 11.93 12.23 8.50
C VAL A 219 10.77 12.60 7.57
N VAL A 220 10.52 13.90 7.40
CA VAL A 220 9.46 14.39 6.51
C VAL A 220 10.09 15.09 5.31
N ASN A 221 9.90 14.53 4.12
CA ASN A 221 10.39 15.09 2.87
C ASN A 221 9.21 15.70 2.11
N ILE A 222 9.21 17.02 1.94
CA ILE A 222 8.23 17.72 1.10
C ILE A 222 8.93 18.05 -0.22
N LYS A 223 8.41 17.51 -1.33
CA LYS A 223 8.96 17.65 -2.68
C LYS A 223 8.00 18.35 -3.62
#